data_AF-A0AB33Z7D5-F1
#
_entry.id   AF-A0AB33Z7D5-F1
#
_cell.length_a   1.000
_cell.length_b   1.000
_cell.length_c   1.000
_cell.angle_alpha   90.00
_cell.angle_beta   90.00
_cell.angle_gamma   90.00
#
_symmetry.space_group_name_H-M   'P 1'
#
loop_
_entity.id
_entity.type
_entity.pdbx_description
1 polymer ?
#
loop_
_entity_poly.entity_id
_entity_poly.type
_entity_poly.pdbx_seq_one_letter_code
_entity_poly.pdbx_strand_id
1 'polypeptide(L)'
;MGVFLDRSIKEVVDGLNECYFLPDIQREYVWLKNAEEKKIEQLFDSILRGYPIGSFLFWKLQKEDIAKSDEQDSDKLNFQLYQFITNYDERKPHNEKIHIEQIKRDDLYIVLDGQQRLTSLYIGLKGTRTLKKKNAKNNNPNAYEEKRLYLNLKHQPNMDNPEDNYQFEFYAQKPENNEKHWWFKVGDILELKSAVSYTREHNLGNEESELLETLNKAFHTEQLISFFEETEKNLNKVLNIFIRVNSGGAELSYSDLLMSILTASFSSDIREKMNELVDALKDKGFSNMKRD
;
A
#
# COMPACT_ATOMS: atom_id res chain seq x y z
N MET A 1 6.87 -25.20 7.99
CA MET A 1 7.99 -24.36 8.48
C MET A 1 8.12 -23.26 7.45
N GLY A 2 7.77 -22.02 7.78
CA GLY A 2 7.76 -20.94 6.80
C GLY A 2 9.15 -20.60 6.30
N VAL A 3 9.23 -20.18 5.05
CA VAL A 3 10.48 -19.90 4.33
C VAL A 3 10.54 -18.40 4.08
N PHE A 4 11.72 -17.80 4.29
CA PHE A 4 11.98 -16.44 3.83
C PHE A 4 12.23 -16.45 2.33
N LEU A 5 11.47 -15.64 1.61
CA LEU A 5 11.51 -15.52 0.16
C LEU A 5 11.63 -14.04 -0.21
N ASP A 6 12.23 -13.78 -1.37
CA ASP A 6 12.42 -12.43 -1.87
C ASP A 6 11.77 -12.29 -3.26
N ARG A 7 11.10 -11.16 -3.49
CA ARG A 7 10.47 -10.81 -4.78
C ARG A 7 10.77 -9.38 -5.16
N SER A 8 10.72 -9.09 -6.45
CA SER A 8 10.81 -7.70 -6.92
C SER A 8 9.55 -6.92 -6.57
N ILE A 9 9.68 -5.60 -6.44
CA ILE A 9 8.53 -4.73 -6.19
C ILE A 9 7.52 -4.83 -7.32
N LYS A 10 7.98 -4.84 -8.59
CA LYS A 10 7.12 -4.95 -9.76
C LYS A 10 6.26 -6.22 -9.72
N GLU A 11 6.85 -7.38 -9.43
CA GLU A 11 6.10 -8.64 -9.36
C GLU A 11 4.97 -8.59 -8.32
N VAL A 12 5.25 -8.05 -7.13
CA VAL A 12 4.25 -7.95 -6.06
C VAL A 12 3.17 -6.94 -6.42
N VAL A 13 3.55 -5.76 -6.91
CA VAL A 13 2.62 -4.69 -7.32
C VAL A 13 1.74 -5.11 -8.51
N ASP A 14 2.27 -5.89 -9.44
CA ASP A 14 1.52 -6.49 -10.56
C ASP A 14 0.50 -7.54 -10.07
N GLY A 15 0.80 -8.24 -8.97
CA GLY A 15 -0.09 -9.24 -8.36
C GLY A 15 -1.13 -8.68 -7.38
N LEU A 16 -1.01 -7.42 -6.95
CA LEU A 16 -1.98 -6.81 -6.03
C LEU A 16 -3.38 -6.79 -6.67
N ASN A 17 -4.38 -7.27 -5.90
CA ASN A 17 -5.76 -7.48 -6.34
C ASN A 17 -5.97 -8.59 -7.39
N GLU A 18 -4.93 -9.33 -7.78
CA GLU A 18 -5.01 -10.50 -8.65
C GLU A 18 -4.75 -11.80 -7.88
N CYS A 19 -3.66 -11.84 -7.10
CA CYS A 19 -3.32 -12.95 -6.20
C CYS A 19 -3.02 -12.49 -4.77
N TYR A 20 -2.81 -11.20 -4.53
CA TYR A 20 -2.62 -10.65 -3.19
C TYR A 20 -3.87 -9.93 -2.70
N PHE A 21 -4.31 -10.27 -1.49
CA PHE A 21 -5.51 -9.70 -0.86
C PHE A 21 -5.29 -9.42 0.62
N LEU A 22 -6.20 -8.64 1.21
CA LEU A 22 -6.18 -8.28 2.62
C LEU A 22 -7.26 -9.07 3.38
N PRO A 23 -6.96 -9.60 4.57
CA PRO A 23 -7.96 -10.16 5.45
C PRO A 23 -8.76 -9.07 6.18
N ASP A 24 -9.92 -9.45 6.69
CA ASP A 24 -10.84 -8.61 7.46
C ASP A 24 -10.22 -7.98 8.71
N ILE A 25 -9.24 -8.64 9.30
CA ILE A 25 -8.51 -8.21 10.49
C ILE A 25 -7.64 -6.96 10.26
N GLN A 26 -7.32 -6.64 9.01
CA GLN A 26 -6.46 -5.49 8.71
C GLN A 26 -7.17 -4.16 8.92
N ARG A 27 -6.48 -3.23 9.59
CA ARG A 27 -6.91 -1.84 9.70
C ARG A 27 -6.90 -1.14 8.34
N GLU A 28 -7.76 -0.13 8.22
CA GLU A 28 -7.82 0.75 7.05
C GLU A 28 -6.47 1.43 6.77
N TYR A 29 -6.28 1.88 5.53
CA TYR A 29 -5.09 2.60 5.15
C TYR A 29 -5.00 3.97 5.84
N VAL A 30 -3.85 4.28 6.46
CA VAL A 30 -3.69 5.47 7.32
C VAL A 30 -2.57 6.41 6.90
N TRP A 31 -1.63 5.98 6.04
CA TRP A 31 -0.45 6.78 5.69
C TRP A 31 -0.79 8.08 4.94
N LEU A 32 -1.97 8.17 4.32
CA LEU A 32 -2.44 9.37 3.64
C LEU A 32 -3.52 10.15 4.40
N LYS A 33 -3.83 9.79 5.66
CA LYS A 33 -4.76 10.55 6.50
C LYS A 33 -4.19 11.91 6.89
N ASN A 34 -2.87 12.02 7.01
CA ASN A 34 -2.18 13.28 7.25
C ASN A 34 -1.31 13.61 6.03
N ALA A 35 -1.69 14.66 5.30
CA ALA A 35 -1.01 15.06 4.08
C ALA A 35 0.46 15.48 4.29
N GLU A 36 0.83 15.86 5.52
CA GLU A 36 2.16 16.43 5.84
C GLU A 36 3.21 15.36 6.17
N GLU A 37 2.82 14.12 6.48
CA GLU A 37 3.75 13.09 6.99
C GLU A 37 4.68 12.48 5.92
N LYS A 38 4.47 12.77 4.62
CA LYS A 38 5.31 12.33 3.49
C LYS A 38 5.80 10.87 3.53
N LYS A 39 5.00 9.96 4.11
CA LYS A 39 5.40 8.56 4.37
C LYS A 39 5.66 7.76 3.10
N ILE A 40 4.91 8.04 2.03
CA ILE A 40 5.13 7.37 0.74
C ILE A 40 6.47 7.84 0.17
N GLU A 41 6.70 9.15 0.17
CA GLU A 41 7.94 9.76 -0.31
C GLU A 41 9.16 9.22 0.45
N GLN A 42 9.08 9.08 1.78
CA GLN A 42 10.13 8.46 2.62
C GLN A 42 10.36 6.97 2.31
N LEU A 43 9.30 6.21 2.03
CA LEU A 43 9.44 4.82 1.62
C LEU A 43 10.19 4.70 0.27
N PHE A 44 9.85 5.54 -0.71
CA PHE A 44 10.51 5.55 -2.02
C PHE A 44 11.96 6.06 -1.93
N ASP A 45 12.24 7.04 -1.07
CA ASP A 45 13.61 7.45 -0.74
C ASP A 45 14.43 6.30 -0.15
N SER A 46 13.85 5.58 0.83
CA SER A 46 14.52 4.45 1.47
C SER A 46 14.87 3.35 0.46
N ILE A 47 13.98 3.10 -0.52
CA ILE A 47 14.23 2.16 -1.62
C ILE A 47 15.41 2.60 -2.47
N LEU A 48 15.45 3.87 -2.90
CA LEU A 48 16.55 4.38 -3.73
C LEU A 48 17.90 4.43 -3.00
N ARG A 49 17.89 4.57 -1.67
CA ARG A 49 19.11 4.50 -0.84
C ARG A 49 19.56 3.07 -0.53
N GLY A 50 18.77 2.05 -0.89
CA GLY A 50 19.03 0.66 -0.51
C GLY A 50 18.81 0.37 0.97
N TYR A 51 18.00 1.16 1.67
CA TYR A 51 17.65 0.93 3.06
C TYR A 51 16.58 -0.17 3.18
N PRO A 52 16.61 -0.98 4.25
CA PRO A 52 15.62 -2.03 4.44
C PRO A 52 14.24 -1.41 4.67
N ILE A 53 13.27 -1.80 3.83
CA ILE A 53 11.87 -1.36 3.95
C ILE A 53 11.04 -2.25 4.89
N GLY A 54 11.71 -3.07 5.69
CA GLY A 54 11.14 -4.07 6.59
C GLY A 54 10.69 -5.34 5.88
N SER A 55 10.46 -6.41 6.64
CA SER A 55 9.92 -7.67 6.12
C SER A 55 8.39 -7.61 5.98
N PHE A 56 7.84 -8.56 5.24
CA PHE A 56 6.39 -8.76 5.08
C PHE A 56 6.00 -10.16 5.58
N LEU A 57 4.72 -10.34 5.90
CA LEU A 57 4.16 -11.64 6.27
C LEU A 57 3.00 -11.96 5.34
N PHE A 58 3.15 -13.01 4.54
CA PHE A 58 2.11 -13.47 3.63
C PHE A 58 1.61 -14.84 4.05
N TRP A 59 0.30 -15.02 4.00
CA TRP A 59 -0.36 -16.28 4.22
C TRP A 59 -0.80 -16.86 2.88
N LYS A 60 -0.10 -17.91 2.46
CA LYS A 60 -0.35 -18.59 1.21
C LYS A 60 -1.47 -19.61 1.38
N LEU A 61 -2.53 -19.45 0.60
CA LEU A 61 -3.72 -20.28 0.61
C LEU A 61 -4.08 -20.70 -0.81
N GLN A 62 -4.76 -21.83 -0.95
CA GLN A 62 -5.50 -22.13 -2.17
C GLN A 62 -6.89 -21.49 -2.09
N LYS A 63 -7.45 -21.14 -3.24
CA LYS A 63 -8.80 -20.62 -3.36
C LYS A 63 -9.84 -21.55 -2.72
N GLU A 64 -9.63 -22.86 -2.81
CA GLU A 64 -10.50 -23.88 -2.23
C GLU A 64 -10.45 -23.93 -0.69
N ASP A 65 -9.38 -23.40 -0.08
CA ASP A 65 -9.23 -23.36 1.38
C ASP A 65 -10.14 -22.31 2.02
N ILE A 66 -10.64 -21.34 1.24
CA ILE A 66 -11.47 -20.22 1.71
C ILE A 66 -12.94 -20.52 1.43
N ALA A 67 -13.78 -20.35 2.44
CA ALA A 67 -15.22 -20.56 2.32
C ALA A 67 -15.87 -19.53 1.39
N LYS A 68 -16.84 -19.98 0.60
CA LYS A 68 -17.71 -19.10 -0.18
C LYS A 68 -18.73 -18.43 0.73
N SER A 69 -19.28 -17.29 0.30
CA SER A 69 -20.17 -16.47 1.14
C SER A 69 -21.42 -17.20 1.65
N ASP A 70 -21.91 -18.21 0.92
CA ASP A 70 -23.09 -19.01 1.27
C ASP A 70 -22.74 -20.42 1.78
N GLU A 71 -21.47 -20.72 2.01
CA GLU A 71 -20.97 -22.06 2.33
C GLU A 71 -20.71 -22.20 3.83
N GLN A 72 -21.41 -23.13 4.48
CA GLN A 72 -21.14 -23.56 5.86
C GLN A 72 -20.33 -24.85 5.85
N ASP A 73 -19.06 -24.74 5.46
CA ASP A 73 -18.09 -25.83 5.55
C ASP A 73 -17.14 -25.55 6.73
N SER A 74 -17.16 -26.43 7.74
CA SER A 74 -16.32 -26.30 8.93
C SER A 74 -14.83 -26.51 8.64
N ASP A 75 -14.51 -27.15 7.52
CA ASP A 75 -13.12 -27.45 7.13
C ASP A 75 -12.49 -26.29 6.33
N LYS A 76 -13.28 -25.30 5.92
CA LYS A 76 -12.82 -24.11 5.19
C LYS A 76 -12.65 -22.90 6.11
N LEU A 77 -11.75 -22.03 5.69
CA LEU A 77 -11.48 -20.77 6.35
C LEU A 77 -12.58 -19.75 6.02
N ASN A 78 -13.40 -19.43 7.02
CA ASN A 78 -14.47 -18.44 6.88
C ASN A 78 -13.99 -17.05 7.31
N PHE A 79 -13.55 -16.25 6.35
CA PHE A 79 -13.18 -14.85 6.57
C PHE A 79 -13.40 -14.03 5.29
N GLN A 80 -13.55 -12.71 5.46
CA GLN A 80 -13.78 -11.81 4.32
C GLN A 80 -12.46 -11.30 3.74
N LEU A 81 -12.38 -11.28 2.41
CA LEU A 81 -11.29 -10.70 1.66
C LEU A 81 -11.59 -9.26 1.21
N TYR A 82 -10.54 -8.46 1.19
CA TYR A 82 -10.56 -7.06 0.78
C TYR A 82 -9.49 -6.79 -0.27
N GLN A 83 -9.80 -5.91 -1.21
CA GLN A 83 -8.87 -5.41 -2.21
C GLN A 83 -8.00 -4.29 -1.62
N PHE A 84 -6.75 -4.22 -2.08
CA PHE A 84 -5.88 -3.06 -1.90
C PHE A 84 -6.47 -1.82 -2.57
N ILE A 85 -6.31 -0.68 -1.90
CA ILE A 85 -6.66 0.62 -2.47
C ILE A 85 -5.71 0.93 -3.63
N THR A 86 -6.28 1.05 -4.82
CA THR A 86 -5.52 1.40 -6.03
C THR A 86 -5.44 2.91 -6.21
N ASN A 87 -6.55 3.61 -6.01
CA ASN A 87 -6.64 5.06 -6.05
C ASN A 87 -7.20 5.54 -4.71
N TYR A 88 -6.36 6.17 -3.89
CA TYR A 88 -6.78 6.65 -2.59
C TYR A 88 -7.62 7.92 -2.74
N ASP A 89 -8.80 7.93 -2.15
CA ASP A 89 -9.64 9.13 -2.01
C ASP A 89 -9.98 9.34 -0.55
N GLU A 90 -9.61 10.49 0.00
CA GLU A 90 -9.90 10.86 1.40
C GLU A 90 -11.40 10.76 1.74
N ARG A 91 -12.29 10.92 0.76
CA ARG A 91 -13.75 10.82 0.93
C ARG A 91 -14.25 9.38 1.00
N LYS A 92 -13.50 8.43 0.41
CA LYS A 92 -13.82 7.00 0.43
C LYS A 92 -12.52 6.22 0.68
N PRO A 93 -11.96 6.28 1.90
CA PRO A 93 -10.65 5.72 2.21
C PRO A 93 -10.72 4.20 2.51
N HIS A 94 -11.82 3.54 2.13
CA HIS A 94 -12.13 2.18 2.55
C HIS A 94 -11.76 1.15 1.49
N ASN A 95 -11.16 0.05 1.93
CA ASN A 95 -10.94 -1.12 1.08
C ASN A 95 -12.27 -1.75 0.65
N GLU A 96 -12.37 -2.14 -0.62
CA GLU A 96 -13.56 -2.80 -1.16
C GLU A 96 -13.54 -4.30 -0.88
N LYS A 97 -14.69 -4.88 -0.54
CA LYS A 97 -14.84 -6.32 -0.36
C LYS A 97 -14.72 -7.02 -1.72
N ILE A 98 -14.07 -8.18 -1.72
CA ILE A 98 -14.04 -9.10 -2.88
C ILE A 98 -14.51 -10.48 -2.45
N HIS A 99 -15.37 -11.06 -3.29
CA HIS A 99 -15.83 -12.43 -3.10
C HIS A 99 -14.84 -13.40 -3.75
N ILE A 100 -14.61 -14.56 -3.11
CA ILE A 100 -13.63 -15.55 -3.57
C ILE A 100 -13.92 -16.03 -4.99
N GLU A 101 -15.19 -16.06 -5.38
CA GLU A 101 -15.68 -16.43 -6.71
C GLU A 101 -15.20 -15.48 -7.81
N GLN A 102 -14.96 -14.20 -7.48
CA GLN A 102 -14.49 -13.19 -8.42
C GLN A 102 -12.98 -13.30 -8.69
N ILE A 103 -12.24 -13.98 -7.82
CA ILE A 103 -10.79 -14.13 -7.94
C ILE A 103 -10.47 -15.22 -8.98
N LYS A 104 -9.62 -14.90 -9.95
CA LYS A 104 -9.27 -15.80 -11.06
C LYS A 104 -8.14 -16.77 -10.75
N ARG A 105 -7.29 -16.45 -9.78
CA ARG A 105 -6.12 -17.24 -9.40
C ARG A 105 -6.47 -18.23 -8.30
N ASP A 106 -5.88 -19.41 -8.36
CA ASP A 106 -6.07 -20.45 -7.34
C ASP A 106 -5.07 -20.25 -6.18
N ASP A 107 -3.82 -19.91 -6.49
CA ASP A 107 -2.82 -19.51 -5.48
C ASP A 107 -3.07 -18.07 -4.99
N LEU A 108 -3.36 -17.93 -3.70
CA LEU A 108 -3.63 -16.66 -3.05
C LEU A 108 -2.60 -16.34 -1.96
N TYR A 109 -2.30 -15.05 -1.81
CA TYR A 109 -1.40 -14.49 -0.82
C TYR A 109 -2.15 -13.46 0.03
N ILE A 110 -2.55 -13.85 1.23
CA ILE A 110 -3.25 -12.98 2.16
C ILE A 110 -2.21 -12.21 2.98
N VAL A 111 -2.21 -10.88 2.89
CA VAL A 111 -1.17 -10.05 3.51
C VAL A 111 -1.51 -9.79 4.98
N LEU A 112 -0.70 -10.37 5.87
CA LEU A 112 -0.82 -10.25 7.32
C LEU A 112 0.03 -9.10 7.88
N ASP A 113 1.18 -8.79 7.27
CA ASP A 113 1.96 -7.60 7.61
C ASP A 113 2.51 -6.89 6.37
N GLY A 114 2.69 -5.58 6.50
CA GLY A 114 3.21 -4.71 5.44
C GLY A 114 2.14 -4.16 4.49
N GLN A 115 0.85 -4.32 4.84
CA GLN A 115 -0.27 -3.84 4.04
C GLN A 115 -0.18 -2.33 3.68
N GLN A 116 0.25 -1.48 4.61
CA GLN A 116 0.38 -0.03 4.39
C GLN A 116 1.51 0.28 3.40
N ARG A 117 2.62 -0.46 3.49
CA ARG A 117 3.78 -0.33 2.59
C ARG A 117 3.40 -0.78 1.17
N LEU A 118 2.77 -1.95 1.02
CA LEU A 118 2.32 -2.44 -0.29
C LEU A 118 1.29 -1.51 -0.95
N THR A 119 0.32 -1.01 -0.17
CA THR A 119 -0.65 -0.03 -0.68
C THR A 119 0.06 1.25 -1.14
N SER A 120 1.04 1.74 -0.38
CA SER A 120 1.84 2.93 -0.73
C SER A 120 2.65 2.74 -2.00
N LEU A 121 3.27 1.56 -2.17
CA LEU A 121 4.00 1.20 -3.39
C LEU A 121 3.07 1.20 -4.60
N TYR A 122 1.89 0.61 -4.48
CA TYR A 122 0.89 0.63 -5.56
C TYR A 122 0.47 2.06 -5.90
N ILE A 123 0.14 2.88 -4.90
CA ILE A 123 -0.28 4.28 -5.10
C ILE A 123 0.84 5.09 -5.78
N GLY A 124 2.10 4.90 -5.37
CA GLY A 124 3.23 5.62 -5.96
C GLY A 124 3.56 5.21 -7.40
N LEU A 125 3.35 3.92 -7.74
CA LEU A 125 3.73 3.36 -9.05
C LEU A 125 2.58 3.33 -10.08
N LYS A 126 1.37 2.92 -9.67
CA LYS A 126 0.24 2.70 -10.59
C LYS A 126 -0.98 3.54 -10.26
N GLY A 127 -1.13 3.89 -8.99
CA GLY A 127 -2.32 4.54 -8.45
C GLY A 127 -2.26 6.06 -8.43
N THR A 128 -3.20 6.61 -7.68
CA THR A 128 -3.31 8.05 -7.43
C THR A 128 -3.65 8.32 -5.97
N ARG A 129 -3.37 9.55 -5.54
CA ARG A 129 -3.78 10.09 -4.24
C ARG A 129 -4.65 11.32 -4.43
N THR A 130 -5.89 11.24 -3.98
CA THR A 130 -6.85 12.34 -3.97
C THR A 130 -7.02 12.86 -2.55
N LEU A 131 -6.56 14.09 -2.32
CA LEU A 131 -6.66 14.79 -1.04
C LEU A 131 -7.34 16.13 -1.20
N LYS A 132 -7.90 16.62 -0.11
CA LYS A 132 -8.44 17.97 -0.04
C LYS A 132 -7.34 19.04 -0.18
N LYS A 133 -7.59 20.06 -1.01
CA LYS A 133 -6.72 21.22 -1.17
C LYS A 133 -6.66 22.02 0.13
N LYS A 134 -5.47 22.52 0.47
CA LYS A 134 -5.25 23.39 1.63
C LYS A 134 -6.18 24.60 1.52
N ASN A 135 -6.91 24.91 2.59
CA ASN A 135 -7.91 25.99 2.68
C ASN A 135 -9.17 25.86 1.82
N ALA A 136 -9.38 24.75 1.09
CA ALA A 136 -10.64 24.55 0.39
C ALA A 136 -11.79 24.24 1.37
N LYS A 137 -13.00 24.73 1.07
CA LYS A 137 -14.21 24.38 1.82
C LYS A 137 -14.77 23.03 1.35
N ASN A 138 -15.38 22.25 2.24
CA ASN A 138 -15.92 20.92 1.92
C ASN A 138 -17.00 20.95 0.83
N ASN A 139 -17.72 22.07 0.71
CA ASN A 139 -18.80 22.23 -0.26
C ASN A 139 -18.33 22.70 -1.65
N ASN A 140 -17.02 22.89 -1.86
CA ASN A 140 -16.50 23.25 -3.18
C ASN A 140 -16.36 21.97 -4.03
N PRO A 141 -17.02 21.87 -5.21
CA PRO A 141 -16.92 20.70 -6.08
C PRO A 141 -15.49 20.39 -6.53
N ASN A 142 -14.60 21.39 -6.53
CA ASN A 142 -13.18 21.27 -6.90
C ASN A 142 -12.24 21.29 -5.69
N ALA A 143 -12.74 20.96 -4.49
CA ALA A 143 -11.96 20.93 -3.25
C ALA A 143 -10.89 19.82 -3.21
N TYR A 144 -11.05 18.78 -4.02
CA TYR A 144 -10.20 17.60 -4.01
C TYR A 144 -9.37 17.54 -5.28
N GLU A 145 -8.15 17.04 -5.15
CA GLU A 145 -7.22 16.95 -6.26
C GLU A 145 -6.54 15.60 -6.28
N GLU A 146 -6.72 14.90 -7.40
CA GLU A 146 -5.99 13.68 -7.73
C GLU A 146 -4.53 14.04 -8.05
N LYS A 147 -3.59 13.32 -7.45
CA LYS A 147 -2.15 13.51 -7.65
C LYS A 147 -1.44 12.20 -7.90
N ARG A 148 -0.33 12.28 -8.63
CA ARG A 148 0.60 11.17 -8.90
C ARG A 148 1.99 11.51 -8.36
N LEU A 149 2.78 10.49 -8.07
CA LEU A 149 4.13 10.64 -7.53
C LEU A 149 5.13 10.96 -8.65
N TYR A 150 5.97 11.97 -8.43
CA TYR A 150 7.06 12.36 -9.30
C TYR A 150 8.37 12.41 -8.53
N LEU A 151 9.46 12.11 -9.21
CA LEU A 151 10.85 12.25 -8.74
C LEU A 151 11.53 13.37 -9.52
N ASN A 152 12.20 14.30 -8.83
CA ASN A 152 13.07 15.27 -9.50
C ASN A 152 14.42 14.62 -9.82
N LEU A 153 14.70 14.39 -11.11
CA LEU A 153 15.95 13.78 -11.54
C LEU A 153 17.18 14.68 -11.35
N LYS A 154 16.98 16.00 -11.25
CA LYS A 154 18.06 16.99 -11.08
C LYS A 154 18.47 17.21 -9.63
N HIS A 155 17.82 16.55 -8.68
CA HIS A 155 18.19 16.61 -7.26
C HIS A 155 18.92 15.34 -6.86
N GLN A 156 20.20 15.45 -6.53
CA GLN A 156 20.95 14.38 -5.89
C GLN A 156 21.10 14.67 -4.39
N PRO A 157 20.61 13.77 -3.52
CA PRO A 157 20.79 13.91 -2.09
C PRO A 157 22.25 13.68 -1.69
N ASN A 158 22.70 14.39 -0.66
CA ASN A 158 23.93 14.03 0.05
C ASN A 158 23.69 12.74 0.86
N MET A 159 24.36 11.66 0.46
CA MET A 159 24.22 10.35 1.11
C MET A 159 24.74 10.32 2.56
N ASP A 160 25.62 11.24 2.96
CA ASP A 160 26.10 11.36 4.34
C ASP A 160 25.14 12.14 5.25
N ASN A 161 24.15 12.84 4.66
CA ASN A 161 23.15 13.60 5.41
C ASN A 161 21.80 12.85 5.39
N PRO A 162 21.37 12.25 6.52
CA PRO A 162 20.12 11.50 6.58
C PRO A 162 18.85 12.35 6.36
N GLU A 163 18.95 13.68 6.47
CA GLU A 163 17.82 14.59 6.26
C GLU A 163 17.69 15.07 4.81
N ASP A 164 18.74 14.90 3.98
CA ASP A 164 18.74 15.34 2.58
C ASP A 164 18.26 14.21 1.68
N ASN A 165 16.96 14.12 1.46
CA ASN A 165 16.30 13.03 0.72
C ASN A 165 16.20 13.26 -0.77
N TYR A 166 16.03 12.16 -1.53
CA TYR A 166 15.54 12.23 -2.90
C TYR A 166 14.21 13.00 -2.93
N GLN A 167 14.09 13.88 -3.92
CA GLN A 167 12.97 14.80 -3.98
C GLN A 167 11.78 14.13 -4.69
N PHE A 168 11.00 13.39 -3.90
CA PHE A 168 9.70 12.87 -4.30
C PHE A 168 8.57 13.84 -3.92
N GLU A 169 7.64 14.08 -4.85
CA GLU A 169 6.49 14.95 -4.62
C GLU A 169 5.26 14.47 -5.39
N PHE A 170 4.08 14.71 -4.81
CA PHE A 170 2.81 14.45 -5.48
C PHE A 170 2.31 15.69 -6.23
N TYR A 171 2.07 15.53 -7.53
CA TYR A 171 1.51 16.58 -8.37
C TYR A 171 0.25 16.13 -9.10
N ALA A 172 -0.69 17.05 -9.27
CA ALA A 172 -1.94 16.82 -9.99
C ALA A 172 -1.73 16.78 -11.51
N GLN A 173 -0.90 17.69 -11.99
CA GLN A 173 -0.43 17.76 -13.36
C GLN A 173 1.10 17.74 -13.33
N LYS A 174 1.71 17.17 -14.37
CA LYS A 174 3.17 17.15 -14.49
C LYS A 174 3.69 18.59 -14.43
N PRO A 175 4.58 18.93 -13.48
CA PRO A 175 5.16 20.27 -13.42
C PRO A 175 6.00 20.55 -14.66
N GLU A 176 6.18 21.83 -14.97
CA GLU A 176 7.10 22.24 -16.04
C GLU A 176 8.54 21.91 -15.68
N ASN A 177 9.23 21.25 -16.60
CA ASN A 177 10.65 20.94 -16.46
C ASN A 177 11.49 22.15 -16.89
N ASN A 178 12.57 22.40 -16.15
CA ASN A 178 13.50 23.49 -16.39
C ASN A 178 14.93 23.07 -16.04
N GLU A 179 15.88 24.01 -16.11
CA GLU A 179 17.29 23.73 -15.84
C GLU A 179 17.57 23.23 -14.41
N LYS A 180 16.70 23.54 -13.44
CA LYS A 180 16.86 23.16 -12.03
C LYS A 180 16.04 21.93 -11.62
N HIS A 181 14.92 21.70 -12.30
CA HIS A 181 13.98 20.64 -11.94
C HIS A 181 13.56 19.83 -13.16
N TRP A 182 13.70 18.52 -13.07
CA TRP A 182 13.18 17.58 -14.06
C TRP A 182 12.31 16.52 -13.40
N TRP A 183 10.99 16.70 -13.48
CA TRP A 183 10.03 15.81 -12.85
C TRP A 183 9.70 14.61 -13.74
N PHE A 184 10.15 13.45 -13.30
CA PHE A 184 9.83 12.14 -13.87
C PHE A 184 8.67 11.52 -13.10
N LYS A 185 7.62 11.08 -13.78
CA LYS A 185 6.50 10.38 -13.15
C LYS A 185 6.96 8.99 -12.76
N VAL A 186 6.98 8.69 -11.47
CA VAL A 186 7.62 7.47 -10.94
C VAL A 186 7.03 6.21 -11.57
N GLY A 187 5.72 6.15 -11.74
CA GLY A 187 5.04 5.02 -12.37
C GLY A 187 5.47 4.68 -13.79
N ASP A 188 5.98 5.66 -14.56
CA ASP A 188 6.44 5.41 -15.93
C ASP A 188 7.71 4.55 -15.96
N ILE A 189 8.37 4.36 -14.80
CA ILE A 189 9.52 3.44 -14.68
C ILE A 189 9.13 2.02 -15.06
N LEU A 190 7.91 1.56 -14.74
CA LEU A 190 7.46 0.18 -14.94
C LEU A 190 7.43 -0.25 -16.42
N GLU A 191 7.40 0.73 -17.32
CA GLU A 191 7.37 0.54 -18.77
C GLU A 191 8.65 1.07 -19.44
N LEU A 192 9.60 1.58 -18.65
CA LEU A 192 10.81 2.21 -19.16
C LEU A 192 11.80 1.16 -19.67
N LYS A 193 11.96 1.10 -20.99
CA LYS A 193 12.87 0.14 -21.63
C LYS A 193 14.34 0.46 -21.41
N SER A 194 14.70 1.75 -21.38
CA SER A 194 16.08 2.20 -21.31
C SER A 194 16.16 3.61 -20.72
N ALA A 195 16.80 3.71 -19.55
CA ALA A 195 17.13 5.00 -18.92
C ALA A 195 17.99 5.88 -19.85
N VAL A 196 19.00 5.29 -20.49
CA VAL A 196 19.90 5.98 -21.42
C VAL A 196 19.14 6.56 -22.63
N SER A 197 18.15 5.85 -23.16
CA SER A 197 17.36 6.36 -24.29
C SER A 197 16.50 7.54 -23.86
N TYR A 198 15.83 7.42 -22.70
CA TYR A 198 15.04 8.50 -22.13
C TYR A 198 15.87 9.76 -21.86
N THR A 199 17.06 9.61 -21.25
CA THR A 199 17.91 10.77 -20.95
C THR A 199 18.42 11.45 -22.22
N ARG A 200 18.78 10.68 -23.26
CA ARG A 200 19.18 11.24 -24.56
C ARG A 200 18.05 12.00 -25.25
N GLU A 201 16.84 11.45 -25.27
CA GLU A 201 15.66 12.11 -25.87
C GLU A 201 15.32 13.44 -25.18
N HIS A 202 15.65 13.55 -23.90
CA HIS A 202 15.35 14.71 -23.07
C HIS A 202 16.55 15.62 -22.78
N ASN A 203 17.70 15.38 -23.41
CA ASN A 203 18.95 16.13 -23.18
C ASN A 203 19.37 16.19 -21.69
N LEU A 204 19.19 15.08 -20.98
CA LEU A 204 19.64 14.90 -19.60
C LEU A 204 21.07 14.35 -19.53
N GLY A 205 21.77 14.65 -18.44
CA GLY A 205 23.15 14.25 -18.23
C GLY A 205 23.30 12.82 -17.71
N ASN A 206 24.55 12.48 -17.38
CA ASN A 206 24.90 11.16 -16.87
C ASN A 206 24.31 10.92 -15.47
N GLU A 207 24.33 11.93 -14.60
CA GLU A 207 23.77 11.87 -13.24
C GLU A 207 22.29 11.50 -13.24
N GLU A 208 21.48 12.12 -14.11
CA GLU A 208 20.06 11.78 -14.23
C GLU A 208 19.84 10.38 -14.83
N SER A 209 20.76 9.94 -15.70
CA SER A 209 20.72 8.58 -16.28
C SER A 209 21.01 7.52 -15.23
N GLU A 210 22.02 7.72 -14.39
CA GLU A 210 22.38 6.83 -13.28
C GLU A 210 21.25 6.74 -12.26
N LEU A 211 20.60 7.86 -11.93
CA LEU A 211 19.45 7.87 -11.04
C LEU A 211 18.26 7.09 -11.64
N LEU A 212 17.96 7.27 -12.92
CA LEU A 212 16.90 6.49 -13.59
C LEU A 212 17.24 5.00 -13.68
N GLU A 213 18.50 4.64 -13.90
CA GLU A 213 18.93 3.23 -13.85
C GLU A 213 18.78 2.63 -12.46
N THR A 214 19.11 3.39 -11.42
CA THR A 214 18.95 3.00 -10.01
C THR A 214 17.47 2.77 -9.70
N LEU A 215 16.60 3.73 -10.07
CA LEU A 215 15.16 3.60 -9.96
C LEU A 215 14.65 2.36 -10.72
N ASN A 216 15.13 2.15 -11.94
CA ASN A 216 14.71 1.02 -12.76
C ASN A 216 15.08 -0.33 -12.11
N LYS A 217 16.32 -0.47 -11.64
CA LYS A 217 16.81 -1.67 -10.96
C LYS A 217 16.03 -1.97 -9.69
N ALA A 218 15.84 -0.95 -8.83
CA ALA A 218 15.14 -1.09 -7.56
C ALA A 218 13.71 -1.64 -7.74
N PHE A 219 12.98 -1.18 -8.77
CA PHE A 219 11.60 -1.60 -8.97
C PHE A 219 11.44 -2.88 -9.83
N HIS A 220 12.36 -3.17 -10.76
CA HIS A 220 12.23 -4.32 -11.69
C HIS A 220 13.01 -5.55 -11.28
N THR A 221 14.26 -5.38 -10.85
CA THR A 221 15.23 -6.48 -10.79
C THR A 221 15.63 -6.83 -9.37
N GLU A 222 15.73 -5.83 -8.49
CA GLU A 222 16.11 -6.06 -7.10
C GLU A 222 14.97 -6.71 -6.32
N GLN A 223 15.30 -7.72 -5.54
CA GLN A 223 14.33 -8.48 -4.74
C GLN A 223 14.13 -7.79 -3.38
N LEU A 224 13.57 -6.59 -3.39
CA LEU A 224 13.44 -5.74 -2.20
C LEU A 224 12.27 -6.12 -1.27
N ILE A 225 11.34 -6.96 -1.74
CA ILE A 225 10.24 -7.47 -0.91
C ILE A 225 10.67 -8.79 -0.28
N SER A 226 11.25 -8.72 0.91
CA SER A 226 11.58 -9.89 1.72
C SER A 226 10.40 -10.26 2.62
N PHE A 227 9.91 -11.50 2.52
CA PHE A 227 8.71 -11.92 3.24
C PHE A 227 8.81 -13.32 3.82
N PHE A 228 8.13 -13.53 4.94
CA PHE A 228 7.86 -14.85 5.49
C PHE A 228 6.57 -15.39 4.90
N GLU A 229 6.62 -16.59 4.33
CA GLU A 229 5.45 -17.31 3.82
C GLU A 229 4.94 -18.29 4.89
N GLU A 230 3.70 -18.08 5.34
CA GLU A 230 2.95 -19.02 6.19
C GLU A 230 1.97 -19.82 5.34
N THR A 231 1.84 -21.12 5.61
CA THR A 231 0.95 -22.05 4.89
C THR A 231 -0.02 -22.78 5.82
N GLU A 232 -0.01 -22.44 7.12
CA GLU A 232 -0.91 -22.99 8.13
C GLU A 232 -2.38 -22.76 7.76
N LYS A 233 -3.23 -23.78 7.92
CA LYS A 233 -4.66 -23.69 7.59
C LYS A 233 -5.54 -23.48 8.82
N ASN A 234 -4.97 -23.46 10.01
CA ASN A 234 -5.69 -23.12 11.22
C ASN A 234 -5.78 -21.60 11.42
N LEU A 235 -6.97 -21.03 11.21
CA LEU A 235 -7.23 -19.59 11.36
C LEU A 235 -6.75 -19.04 12.71
N ASN A 236 -7.04 -19.72 13.83
CA ASN A 236 -6.65 -19.27 15.16
C ASN A 236 -5.13 -19.17 15.32
N LYS A 237 -4.38 -20.10 14.74
CA LYS A 237 -2.92 -20.06 14.77
C LYS A 237 -2.37 -18.90 13.94
N VAL A 238 -2.95 -18.66 12.76
CA VAL A 238 -2.55 -17.54 11.89
C VAL A 238 -2.88 -16.19 12.53
N LEU A 239 -4.06 -16.06 13.15
CA LEU A 239 -4.43 -14.90 13.95
C LEU A 239 -3.41 -14.66 15.07
N ASN A 240 -3.05 -15.68 15.83
CA ASN A 240 -2.03 -15.55 16.88
C ASN A 240 -0.66 -15.08 16.35
N ILE A 241 -0.25 -15.54 15.16
CA ILE A 241 0.97 -15.06 14.49
C ILE A 241 0.82 -13.57 14.14
N PHE A 242 -0.28 -13.20 13.49
CA PHE A 242 -0.58 -11.81 13.12
C PHE A 242 -0.51 -10.87 14.34
N ILE A 243 -1.16 -11.26 15.43
CA ILE A 243 -1.18 -10.51 16.69
C ILE A 243 0.25 -10.31 17.19
N ARG A 244 1.01 -11.41 17.31
CA ARG A 244 2.36 -11.38 17.87
C ARG A 244 3.33 -10.54 17.03
N VAL A 245 3.21 -10.58 15.70
CA VAL A 245 4.06 -9.80 14.79
C VAL A 245 3.75 -8.31 14.90
N ASN A 246 2.46 -7.93 14.94
CA ASN A 246 2.08 -6.51 15.05
C ASN A 246 2.36 -5.93 16.45
N SER A 247 2.18 -6.72 17.52
CA SER A 247 2.49 -6.28 18.89
C SER A 247 3.98 -6.02 19.14
N GLY A 248 4.89 -6.51 18.30
CA GLY A 248 6.34 -6.31 18.45
C GLY A 248 6.91 -5.06 17.78
N GLY A 249 6.17 -4.42 16.85
CA GLY A 249 6.66 -3.29 16.04
C GLY A 249 6.01 -1.95 16.36
N ALA A 250 4.67 -1.87 16.21
CA ALA A 250 3.86 -0.71 16.56
C ALA A 250 2.53 -1.22 17.14
N GLU A 251 2.24 -0.92 18.40
CA GLU A 251 1.09 -1.45 19.14
C GLU A 251 -0.21 -1.25 18.34
N LEU A 252 -0.84 -2.36 17.94
CA LEU A 252 -2.29 -2.39 17.77
C LEU A 252 -2.91 -2.13 19.14
N SER A 253 -3.89 -1.23 19.21
CA SER A 253 -4.64 -1.06 20.45
C SER A 253 -5.33 -2.37 20.82
N TYR A 254 -5.52 -2.62 22.12
CA TYR A 254 -6.25 -3.80 22.59
C TYR A 254 -7.69 -3.84 22.04
N SER A 255 -8.28 -2.68 21.75
CA SER A 255 -9.56 -2.53 21.03
C SER A 255 -9.46 -3.00 19.59
N ASP A 256 -8.42 -2.61 18.83
CA ASP A 256 -8.18 -3.10 17.47
C ASP A 256 -8.02 -4.62 17.46
N LEU A 257 -7.32 -5.18 18.45
CA LEU A 257 -7.09 -6.62 18.62
C LEU A 257 -8.38 -7.39 18.93
N LEU A 258 -9.19 -6.90 19.86
CA LEU A 258 -10.52 -7.42 20.18
C LEU A 258 -11.44 -7.31 18.97
N MET A 259 -11.37 -6.20 18.24
CA MET A 259 -12.16 -5.96 17.03
C MET A 259 -11.76 -6.92 15.90
N SER A 260 -10.48 -7.19 15.78
CA SER A 260 -9.83 -8.20 14.96
C SER A 260 -10.43 -9.59 15.20
N ILE A 261 -10.53 -9.98 16.48
CA ILE A 261 -11.07 -11.26 16.92
C ILE A 261 -12.58 -11.30 16.72
N LEU A 262 -13.29 -10.20 17.00
CA LEU A 262 -14.74 -10.10 16.84
C LEU A 262 -15.15 -10.15 15.36
N THR A 263 -14.40 -9.52 14.46
CA THR A 263 -14.69 -9.56 13.02
C THR A 263 -14.44 -10.96 12.46
N ALA A 264 -13.32 -11.58 12.84
CA ALA A 264 -12.99 -12.94 12.41
C ALA A 264 -13.92 -14.00 13.03
N SER A 265 -14.42 -13.79 14.25
CA SER A 265 -15.27 -14.76 14.97
C SER A 265 -16.78 -14.54 14.76
N PHE A 266 -17.21 -13.33 14.40
CA PHE A 266 -18.63 -12.94 14.33
C PHE A 266 -18.96 -12.17 13.05
N SER A 267 -18.77 -12.77 11.88
CA SER A 267 -19.29 -12.32 10.58
C SER A 267 -18.82 -10.95 10.03
N SER A 268 -18.70 -10.88 8.71
CA SER A 268 -18.22 -9.70 7.96
C SER A 268 -19.16 -8.48 8.02
N ASP A 269 -20.40 -8.65 8.48
CA ASP A 269 -21.40 -7.59 8.67
C ASP A 269 -21.03 -6.60 9.77
N ILE A 270 -20.26 -7.02 10.78
CA ILE A 270 -19.88 -6.15 11.90
C ILE A 270 -18.98 -5.01 11.44
N ARG A 271 -18.05 -5.29 10.51
CA ARG A 271 -17.14 -4.25 9.99
C ARG A 271 -17.88 -3.17 9.21
N GLU A 272 -18.87 -3.54 8.41
CA GLU A 272 -19.71 -2.59 7.65
C GLU A 272 -20.60 -1.76 8.56
N LYS A 273 -21.37 -2.40 9.45
CA LYS A 273 -22.22 -1.68 10.42
C LYS A 273 -21.42 -0.71 11.28
N MET A 274 -20.16 -1.04 11.57
CA MET A 274 -19.27 -0.16 12.32
C MET A 274 -18.69 0.99 11.48
N ASN A 275 -18.37 0.77 10.20
CA ASN A 275 -18.03 1.88 9.29
C ASN A 275 -19.21 2.85 9.19
N GLU A 276 -20.42 2.34 8.95
CA GLU A 276 -21.65 3.13 8.90
C GLU A 276 -21.88 3.91 10.20
N LEU A 277 -21.65 3.28 11.36
CA LEU A 277 -21.76 3.94 12.66
C LEU A 277 -20.73 5.08 12.81
N VAL A 278 -19.46 4.83 12.47
CA VAL A 278 -18.39 5.84 12.57
C VAL A 278 -18.66 7.01 11.63
N ASP A 279 -19.10 6.76 10.41
CA ASP A 279 -19.40 7.80 9.44
C ASP A 279 -20.66 8.59 9.85
N ALA A 280 -21.70 7.92 10.34
CA ALA A 280 -22.88 8.58 10.91
C ALA A 280 -22.56 9.44 12.14
N LEU A 281 -21.57 9.05 12.96
CA LEU A 281 -21.11 9.83 14.11
C LEU A 281 -20.29 11.05 13.68
N LYS A 282 -19.47 10.94 12.64
CA LYS A 282 -18.76 12.08 12.04
C LYS A 282 -19.74 13.10 11.45
N ASP A 283 -20.77 12.63 10.74
CA ASP A 283 -21.82 13.48 10.17
C ASP A 283 -22.61 14.24 11.25
N LYS A 284 -22.71 13.69 12.46
CA LYS A 284 -23.33 14.33 13.64
C LYS A 284 -22.41 15.26 14.43
N GLY A 285 -21.21 15.56 13.93
CA GLY A 285 -20.29 16.53 14.52
C GLY A 285 -19.30 15.96 15.53
N PHE A 286 -19.20 14.64 15.68
CA PHE A 286 -18.17 13.99 16.50
C PHE A 286 -16.89 13.74 15.68
N SER A 287 -16.23 14.82 15.25
CA SER A 287 -15.07 14.77 14.35
C SER A 287 -13.82 14.09 14.92
N ASN A 288 -13.77 13.87 16.25
CA ASN A 288 -12.64 13.27 16.95
C ASN A 288 -12.80 11.77 17.21
N MET A 289 -13.91 11.15 16.78
CA MET A 289 -14.03 9.69 16.86
C MET A 289 -13.20 9.04 15.77
N LYS A 290 -12.02 8.56 16.17
CA LYS A 290 -11.28 7.56 15.41
C LYS A 290 -11.72 6.18 15.88
N ARG A 291 -11.60 5.19 14.99
CA ARG A 291 -11.48 3.79 15.39
C ARG A 291 -10.15 3.71 16.15
N ASP A 292 -10.18 3.98 17.44
CA ASP A 292 -9.06 3.75 18.35
C ASP A 292 -9.14 2.33 18.91
#